data_AF-F3QSR0-F1
#
_entry.id   AF-F3QSR0-F1
#
_cell.length_a   1.000
_cell.length_b   1.000
_cell.length_c   1.000
_cell.angle_alpha   90.00
_cell.angle_beta   90.00
_cell.angle_gamma   90.00
#
_symmetry.space_group_name_H-M   'P 1'
#
loop_
_entity.id
_entity.type
_entity.pdbx_description
1 polymer ?
#
loop_
_entity_poly.entity_id
_entity_poly.type
_entity_poly.pdbx_seq_one_letter_code
_entity_poly.pdbx_strand_id
1 'polypeptide(L)' 'MKGRSKEIHVWSEGKYVGNIIYTYRVPLMSEEELEDTLLKTFPQLKGKRWNIRFI' A
#
# COMPACT_ATOMS: atom_id res chain seq x y z
N MET A 1 -9.76 -6.86 22.13
CA MET A 1 -10.53 -6.44 20.93
C MET A 1 -9.62 -6.63 19.72
N LYS A 2 -9.95 -7.50 18.76
CA LYS A 2 -9.22 -7.53 17.48
C LYS A 2 -9.53 -6.23 16.76
N GLY A 3 -8.61 -5.25 16.81
CA GLY A 3 -8.68 -4.09 15.93
C GLY A 3 -8.83 -4.60 14.50
N ARG A 4 -9.77 -4.03 13.73
CA ARG A 4 -9.85 -4.36 12.30
C ARG A 4 -8.53 -3.91 11.68
N SER A 5 -7.72 -4.84 11.18
CA SER A 5 -6.53 -4.49 10.42
C SER A 5 -6.97 -3.60 9.26
N LYS A 6 -6.21 -2.54 9.02
CA LYS A 6 -6.38 -1.70 7.85
C LYS A 6 -5.30 -2.02 6.85
N GLU A 7 -5.70 -2.22 5.62
CA GLU A 7 -4.80 -2.80 4.62
C GLU A 7 -4.78 -1.93 3.37
N ILE A 8 -3.58 -1.73 2.82
CA ILE A 8 -3.39 -1.15 1.50
C ILE A 8 -3.01 -2.30 0.58
N HIS A 9 -3.93 -2.69 -0.28
CA HIS A 9 -3.66 -3.68 -1.32
C HIS A 9 -3.10 -2.99 -2.54
N VAL A 10 -2.12 -3.62 -3.20
CA VAL A 10 -1.34 -3.03 -4.30
C VAL A 10 -1.38 -3.94 -5.51
N TRP A 11 -1.64 -3.34 -6.67
CA TRP A 11 -1.64 -4.00 -7.98
C TRP A 11 -0.71 -3.26 -8.93
N SER A 12 -0.06 -4.00 -9.82
CA SER A 12 0.72 -3.44 -10.93
C SER A 12 0.44 -4.23 -12.20
N GLU A 13 0.22 -3.53 -13.31
CA GLU A 13 -0.10 -4.15 -14.60
C GLU A 13 -1.28 -5.15 -14.52
N GLY A 14 -2.27 -4.84 -13.67
CA GLY A 14 -3.44 -5.69 -13.43
C GLY A 14 -3.19 -6.91 -12.52
N LYS A 15 -1.96 -7.14 -12.05
CA LYS A 15 -1.59 -8.25 -11.17
C LYS A 15 -1.48 -7.79 -9.72
N TYR A 16 -1.96 -8.61 -8.79
CA TYR A 16 -1.79 -8.37 -7.36
C TYR A 16 -0.31 -8.51 -6.98
N VAL A 17 0.22 -7.50 -6.29
CA VAL A 17 1.62 -7.45 -5.85
C VAL A 17 1.74 -7.85 -4.38
N GLY A 18 0.80 -7.38 -3.55
CA GLY A 18 0.82 -7.60 -2.11
C GLY A 18 0.00 -6.56 -1.36
N ASN A 19 0.12 -6.57 -0.04
CA ASN A 19 -0.54 -5.60 0.84
C ASN A 19 0.37 -5.13 1.98
N ILE A 20 0.07 -3.92 2.47
CA ILE A 20 0.66 -3.37 3.70
C ILE A 20 -0.43 -3.42 4.78
N ILE A 21 -0.12 -4.09 5.89
CA ILE A 21 -1.06 -4.27 7.02
C ILE A 21 -0.73 -3.26 8.11
N TYR A 22 -1.75 -2.56 8.60
CA TYR A 22 -1.67 -1.67 9.75
C TYR A 22 -2.55 -2.18 10.90
N THR A 23 -1.98 -2.23 12.10
CA THR A 23 -2.60 -2.81 13.30
C THR A 23 -3.83 -2.04 13.81
N TYR A 24 -4.02 -0.78 13.38
CA TYR A 24 -5.13 0.06 13.85
C TYR A 24 -5.76 0.94 12.75
N ARG A 25 -4.93 1.76 12.10
CA ARG A 25 -5.33 2.62 11.00
C ARG A 25 -4.17 2.82 10.04
N VAL A 26 -4.48 3.07 8.77
CA VAL A 26 -3.48 3.65 7.88
C VAL A 26 -3.09 5.02 8.45
N PRO A 27 -1.79 5.32 8.61
CA PRO A 27 -1.34 6.63 9.06
C PRO A 27 -1.87 7.73 8.14
N LEU A 28 -2.13 8.92 8.70
CA LEU A 28 -2.29 10.10 7.87
C LEU A 28 -0.93 10.37 7.23
N MET A 29 -0.91 10.38 5.90
CA MET A 29 0.29 10.61 5.10
C MET A 29 -0.08 11.39 3.85
N SER A 30 0.86 12.15 3.32
CA SER A 30 0.71 12.78 2.01
C SER A 30 0.73 11.72 0.90
N GLU A 31 0.36 12.13 -0.32
CA GLU A 31 0.48 11.26 -1.50
C GLU A 31 1.94 10.86 -1.76
N GLU A 32 2.89 11.77 -1.53
CA GLU A 32 4.34 11.53 -1.65
C GLU A 32 4.83 10.52 -0.60
N GLU A 33 4.43 10.68 0.67
CA GLU A 33 4.80 9.74 1.74
C GLU A 33 4.20 8.33 1.50
N LEU A 34 3.00 8.28 0.91
CA LEU A 34 2.38 7.03 0.49
C LEU A 34 3.14 6.38 -0.65
N GLU A 35 3.52 7.15 -1.68
CA GLU A 35 4.35 6.67 -2.77
C GLU A 35 5.69 6.15 -2.27
N ASP A 36 6.39 6.90 -1.42
CA ASP A 36 7.66 6.49 -0.82
C ASP A 36 7.51 5.21 0.00
N THR A 37 6.43 5.08 0.77
CA THR A 37 6.12 3.87 1.54
C THR A 37 5.88 2.67 0.63
N LEU A 38 5.14 2.87 -0.47
CA LEU A 38 4.87 1.84 -1.46
C LEU A 38 6.15 1.40 -2.19
N LEU A 39 6.98 2.34 -2.63
CA LEU A 39 8.24 2.04 -3.33
C LEU A 39 9.29 1.43 -2.41
N LYS A 40 9.31 1.80 -1.12
CA LYS A 40 10.18 1.17 -0.11
C LYS A 40 9.76 -0.27 0.17
N THR A 41 8.46 -0.55 0.21
CA THR A 41 7.92 -1.89 0.49
C THR A 41 7.95 -2.78 -0.76
N PHE A 42 7.67 -2.20 -1.92
CA PHE A 42 7.61 -2.87 -3.22
C PHE A 42 8.53 -2.17 -4.25
N PRO A 43 9.87 -2.30 -4.14
CA PRO A 43 10.81 -1.63 -5.04
C PRO A 43 10.59 -1.94 -6.52
N GLN A 44 10.02 -3.10 -6.83
CA GLN A 44 9.68 -3.54 -8.18
C GLN A 44 8.62 -2.67 -8.89
N LEU A 45 7.94 -1.80 -8.15
CA LEU A 45 6.96 -0.85 -8.69
C LEU A 45 7.61 0.40 -9.30
N LYS A 46 8.88 0.66 -9.01
CA LYS A 46 9.58 1.84 -9.51
C LYS A 46 9.58 1.86 -11.04
N GLY A 47 9.08 2.97 -11.61
CA GLY A 47 8.94 3.14 -13.06
C GLY A 47 7.83 2.33 -13.71
N LYS A 48 6.94 1.68 -12.91
CA LYS A 48 5.78 0.96 -13.41
C LYS A 48 4.49 1.65 -13.01
N ARG A 49 3.42 1.35 -13.74
CA ARG A 49 2.06 1.75 -13.35
C ARG A 49 1.52 0.80 -12.29
N TRP A 50 0.98 1.36 -11.22
CA TRP A 50 0.36 0.62 -10.13
C TRP A 50 -0.91 1.32 -9.65
N ASN A 51 -1.75 0.58 -8.94
CA ASN A 51 -2.98 1.05 -8.32
C ASN A 51 -3.07 0.48 -6.90
N ILE A 52 -3.76 1.19 -6.02
CA ILE A 52 -3.97 0.77 -4.63
C ILE A 52 -5.44 0.75 -4.25
N ARG A 53 -5.77 -0.03 -3.22
CA ARG A 53 -7.10 -0.06 -2.61
C ARG A 53 -6.98 -0.19 -1.09
N PHE A 54 -7.70 0.68 -0.38
CA PHE A 54 -7.82 0.66 1.07
C PHE A 54 -8.95 -0.28 1.49
N ILE A 55 -8.70 -1.16 2.46
CA ILE A 55 -9.68 -2.08 3.08
C ILE A 55 -9.70 -1.85 4.59
#